data_AF-A0A7S0PWK9-F1
#
_entry.id   AF-A0A7S0PWK9-F1
#
_cell.length_a   1.000
_cell.length_b   1.000
_cell.length_c   1.000
_cell.angle_alpha   90.00
_cell.angle_beta   90.00
_cell.angle_gamma   90.00
#
_symmetry.space_group_name_H-M   'P 1'
#
loop_
_entity.id
_entity.type
_entity.pdbx_description
1 polymer ?
#
loop_
_entity_poly.entity_id
_entity_poly.type
_entity_poly.pdbx_seq_one_letter_code
_entity_poly.pdbx_strand_id
1 'polypeptide(L)'
;AAAHRSNLLLKIADRIEANINHLAVVETVDNGKAIRETMAADLPLVIDHFRYFAGCIRADEGSISEHDEHTVSIALHEPLGVVGQIIPWNFPLLMAAWKIAPALAA
;
A
#
# COMPACT_ATOMS: atom_id res chain seq x y z
N ALA A 1 0.10 14.38 7.53
CA ALA A 1 -1.09 14.81 6.77
C ALA A 1 -1.35 13.85 5.62
N ALA A 2 -2.62 13.53 5.33
CA ALA A 2 -3.04 12.56 4.32
C ALA A 2 -2.41 12.79 2.94
N ALA A 3 -2.37 14.05 2.47
CA ALA A 3 -1.76 14.41 1.19
C ALA A 3 -0.26 14.06 1.09
N HIS A 4 0.49 14.23 2.18
CA HIS A 4 1.91 13.89 2.20
C HIS A 4 2.12 12.37 2.11
N ARG A 5 1.37 11.59 2.90
CA ARG A 5 1.45 10.12 2.90
C ARG A 5 1.01 9.55 1.54
N SER A 6 -0.09 10.06 0.98
CA SER A 6 -0.54 9.74 -0.39
C SER A 6 0.56 9.97 -1.43
N ASN A 7 1.20 11.15 -1.41
CA ASN A 7 2.28 11.48 -2.34
C ASN A 7 3.52 10.58 -2.14
N LEU A 8 3.79 10.11 -0.93
CA LEU A 8 4.86 9.13 -0.69
C LEU A 8 4.52 7.77 -1.30
N LEU A 9 3.29 7.30 -1.15
CA LEU A 9 2.83 6.03 -1.76
C LEU A 9 2.92 6.08 -3.29
N LEU A 10 2.53 7.21 -3.91
CA LEU A 10 2.70 7.42 -5.36
C LEU A 10 4.17 7.39 -5.76
N LYS A 11 5.06 8.07 -5.02
CA LYS A 11 6.50 8.04 -5.27
C LYS A 11 7.10 6.64 -5.16
N ILE A 12 6.61 5.81 -4.24
CA ILE A 12 7.03 4.40 -4.13
C ILE A 12 6.64 3.65 -5.40
N ALA A 13 5.37 3.77 -5.83
CA ALA A 13 4.89 3.15 -7.06
C ALA A 13 5.73 3.56 -8.29
N ASP A 14 6.01 4.87 -8.44
CA ASP A 14 6.81 5.39 -9.55
C ASP A 14 8.25 4.86 -9.53
N ARG A 15 8.84 4.68 -8.34
CA ARG A 15 10.18 4.08 -8.19
C ARG A 15 10.21 2.61 -8.56
N ILE A 16 9.17 1.86 -8.22
CA ILE A 16 9.04 0.44 -8.60
C ILE A 16 8.87 0.35 -10.12
N GLU A 17 7.99 1.16 -10.71
CA GLU A 17 7.74 1.20 -12.15
C GLU A 17 9.01 1.57 -12.94
N ALA A 18 9.76 2.57 -12.48
CA ALA A 18 11.03 2.97 -13.09
C ALA A 18 12.10 1.86 -13.06
N ASN A 19 11.99 0.89 -12.16
CA ASN A 19 12.94 -0.22 -11.98
C ASN A 19 12.33 -1.58 -12.31
N ILE A 20 11.19 -1.62 -13.01
CA ILE A 20 10.37 -2.83 -13.17
C ILE A 20 11.17 -4.02 -13.73
N ASN A 21 12.00 -3.80 -14.75
CA ASN A 21 12.80 -4.88 -15.35
C ASN A 21 13.83 -5.46 -14.37
N HIS A 22 14.47 -4.61 -13.57
CA HIS A 22 15.46 -5.06 -12.59
C HIS A 22 14.79 -5.84 -11.47
N LEU A 23 13.71 -5.29 -10.90
CA LEU A 23 12.95 -5.96 -9.85
C LEU A 23 12.36 -7.28 -10.33
N ALA A 24 11.94 -7.38 -11.60
CA ALA A 24 11.37 -8.60 -12.13
C ALA A 24 12.40 -9.72 -12.24
N VAL A 25 13.63 -9.39 -12.64
CA VAL A 25 14.74 -10.34 -12.66
C VAL A 25 15.08 -10.80 -11.24
N VAL A 26 15.16 -9.87 -10.28
CA VAL A 26 15.44 -10.21 -8.88
C VAL A 26 14.37 -11.16 -8.33
N GLU A 27 13.09 -10.80 -8.48
CA GLU A 27 11.95 -11.61 -8.02
C GLU A 27 11.95 -12.98 -8.70
N THR A 28 12.20 -13.04 -10.00
CA THR A 28 12.27 -14.30 -10.77
C THR A 28 13.39 -15.21 -10.29
N VAL A 29 14.59 -14.67 -10.07
CA VAL A 29 15.76 -15.44 -9.66
C VAL A 29 15.60 -15.96 -8.24
N ASP A 30 15.06 -15.15 -7.33
CA ASP A 30 14.93 -15.50 -5.91
C ASP A 30 13.73 -16.43 -5.65
N ASN A 31 12.57 -16.14 -6.26
CA ASN A 31 11.36 -16.95 -6.07
C ASN A 31 11.33 -18.20 -6.97
N GLY A 32 11.91 -18.13 -8.17
CA GLY A 32 11.91 -19.21 -9.17
C GLY A 32 10.73 -19.22 -10.16
N LYS A 33 9.80 -18.25 -10.08
CA LYS A 33 8.70 -18.12 -11.05
C LYS A 33 9.17 -17.64 -12.41
N ALA A 34 8.38 -17.91 -13.46
CA ALA A 34 8.72 -17.48 -14.81
C ALA A 34 8.65 -15.94 -14.93
N ILE A 35 9.67 -15.33 -15.57
CA ILE A 35 9.75 -13.87 -15.78
C ILE A 35 8.48 -13.27 -16.40
N ARG A 36 7.79 -14.04 -17.26
CA ARG A 36 6.52 -13.64 -17.87
C ARG A 36 5.44 -13.36 -16.81
N GLU A 37 5.36 -14.18 -15.77
CA GLU A 37 4.40 -14.02 -14.68
C GLU A 37 4.75 -12.79 -13.84
N THR A 38 6.01 -12.65 -13.44
CA THR A 38 6.48 -11.49 -12.67
C THR A 38 6.23 -10.16 -13.40
N MET A 39 6.50 -10.12 -14.71
CA MET A 39 6.34 -8.93 -15.53
C MET A 39 4.87 -8.61 -15.87
N ALA A 40 4.05 -9.63 -16.08
CA ALA A 40 2.66 -9.45 -16.51
C ALA A 40 1.66 -9.33 -15.36
N ALA A 41 2.00 -9.83 -14.16
CA ALA A 41 1.11 -9.84 -13.01
C ALA A 41 1.74 -9.22 -11.76
N ASP A 42 2.78 -9.83 -11.18
CA ASP A 42 3.26 -9.46 -9.84
C ASP A 42 3.65 -7.99 -9.71
N LEU A 43 4.58 -7.49 -10.53
CA LEU A 43 5.02 -6.10 -10.42
C LEU A 43 3.96 -5.09 -10.83
N PRO A 44 3.18 -5.30 -11.91
CA PRO A 44 2.01 -4.46 -12.19
C PRO A 44 1.05 -4.37 -10.99
N LEU A 45 0.76 -5.49 -10.33
CA LEU A 45 -0.12 -5.52 -9.16
C LEU A 45 0.52 -4.82 -7.96
N VAL A 46 1.83 -4.94 -7.75
CA VAL A 46 2.56 -4.18 -6.71
C VAL A 46 2.38 -2.68 -6.92
N ILE A 47 2.65 -2.20 -8.14
CA ILE A 47 2.57 -0.78 -8.49
C ILE A 47 1.14 -0.27 -8.30
N ASP A 48 0.15 -1.00 -8.82
CA ASP A 48 -1.26 -0.65 -8.69
C ASP A 48 -1.69 -0.62 -7.23
N HIS A 49 -1.22 -1.55 -6.40
CA HIS A 49 -1.57 -1.61 -4.98
C HIS A 49 -1.12 -0.38 -4.20
N PHE A 50 0.09 0.12 -4.46
CA PHE A 50 0.56 1.38 -3.89
C PHE A 50 -0.24 2.59 -4.39
N ARG A 51 -0.59 2.63 -5.69
CA ARG A 51 -1.43 3.69 -6.27
C ARG A 51 -2.85 3.68 -5.69
N TYR A 52 -3.43 2.49 -5.49
CA TYR A 52 -4.73 2.30 -4.86
C TYR A 52 -4.75 2.86 -3.44
N PHE A 53 -3.81 2.46 -2.59
CA PHE A 53 -3.75 2.94 -1.21
C PHE A 53 -3.38 4.43 -1.09
N ALA A 54 -2.66 4.97 -2.07
CA ALA A 54 -2.48 6.42 -2.19
C ALA A 54 -3.80 7.16 -2.41
N GLY A 55 -4.76 6.53 -3.10
CA GLY A 55 -6.14 7.02 -3.24
C GLY A 55 -6.96 6.83 -1.96
N CYS A 56 -6.89 5.64 -1.34
CA CYS A 56 -7.64 5.34 -0.12
C CYS A 56 -7.42 6.37 0.99
N ILE A 57 -6.17 6.70 1.31
CA ILE A 57 -5.86 7.67 2.36
C ILE A 57 -6.37 9.10 2.05
N ARG A 58 -6.62 9.42 0.77
CA ARG A 58 -7.17 10.73 0.38
C ARG A 58 -8.69 10.78 0.55
N ALA A 59 -9.34 9.62 0.60
CA ALA A 59 -10.76 9.45 0.76
C ALA A 59 -11.14 8.94 2.17
N ASP A 60 -10.16 8.65 3.04
CA ASP A 60 -10.42 8.23 4.40
C ASP A 60 -10.92 9.42 5.22
N GLU A 61 -12.11 9.27 5.78
CA GLU A 61 -12.81 10.27 6.57
C GLU A 61 -13.39 9.60 7.81
N GLY A 62 -13.23 10.26 8.96
CA GLY A 62 -13.93 9.88 10.18
C GLY A 62 -15.43 10.16 10.08
N SER A 63 -16.20 9.73 11.08
CA SER A 63 -17.62 10.04 11.14
C SER A 63 -17.93 11.04 12.24
N ILE A 64 -19.03 11.77 12.05
CA ILE A 64 -19.54 12.74 13.01
C ILE A 64 -21.03 12.49 13.21
N SER A 65 -21.47 12.52 14.46
CA SER A 65 -22.89 12.40 14.81
C SER A 65 -23.25 13.39 15.91
N GLU A 66 -24.32 14.16 15.67
CA GLU A 66 -24.92 15.02 16.70
C GLU A 66 -25.78 14.15 17.61
N HIS A 67 -25.53 14.22 18.92
CA HIS A 67 -26.34 13.51 19.91
C HIS A 67 -27.43 14.42 20.48
N ASP A 68 -27.09 15.67 20.81
CA ASP A 68 -28.01 16.71 21.29
C ASP A 68 -27.45 18.13 21.01
N GLU A 69 -28.15 19.17 21.46
CA GLU A 69 -27.81 20.59 21.25
C GLU A 69 -26.41 20.99 21.77
N HIS A 70 -25.84 20.22 22.70
CA HIS A 70 -24.58 20.54 23.36
C HIS A 70 -23.49 19.48 23.14
N THR A 71 -23.80 18.41 22.40
CA THR A 71 -22.93 17.24 22.30
C THR A 71 -22.82 16.71 20.88
N VAL A 72 -21.57 16.66 20.40
CA VAL A 72 -21.19 16.03 19.14
C VAL A 72 -20.22 14.90 19.42
N SER A 73 -20.41 13.76 18.75
CA SER A 73 -19.47 12.64 18.76
C SER A 73 -18.71 12.60 17.44
N ILE A 74 -17.38 12.48 17.55
CA ILE A 74 -16.47 12.40 16.41
C ILE A 74 -15.71 11.08 16.54
N ALA A 75 -15.79 10.24 15.52
CA ALA A 75 -14.99 9.03 15.40
C ALA A 75 -13.81 9.30 14.49
N LEU A 76 -12.60 9.20 15.05
CA LEU A 76 -11.35 9.36 14.32
C LEU A 76 -10.71 7.99 14.07
N HIS A 77 -10.21 7.77 12.86
CA HIS A 77 -9.38 6.61 12.55
C HIS A 77 -7.92 6.98 12.80
N GLU A 78 -7.34 6.44 13.87
CA GLU A 78 -5.94 6.67 14.22
C GLU A 78 -5.07 5.45 13.85
N PRO A 79 -3.85 5.67 13.34
CA PRO A 79 -2.90 4.58 13.14
C PRO A 79 -2.59 3.86 14.46
N LEU A 80 -2.51 2.53 14.42
CA LEU A 80 -2.19 1.70 15.59
C LEU A 80 -0.77 1.96 16.16
N GLY A 81 0.13 2.53 15.35
CA GLY A 81 1.53 2.76 15.71
C GLY A 81 2.46 1.76 15.01
N VAL A 82 3.32 1.09 15.78
CA VAL A 82 4.30 0.14 15.22
C VAL A 82 3.62 -1.19 14.91
N VAL A 83 3.74 -1.65 13.66
CA VAL A 83 3.13 -2.90 13.18
C VAL A 83 4.20 -3.87 12.68
N GLY A 84 4.29 -5.06 13.29
CA GLY A 84 5.12 -6.15 12.79
C GLY A 84 4.40 -6.93 11.68
N GLN A 85 5.05 -7.12 10.53
CA GLN A 85 4.46 -7.76 9.37
C GLN A 85 5.36 -8.90 8.87
N ILE A 86 4.80 -10.10 8.78
CA ILE A 86 5.48 -11.31 8.29
C ILE A 86 4.81 -11.74 6.98
N ILE A 87 5.60 -12.08 5.97
CA ILE A 87 5.14 -12.47 4.64
C ILE A 87 5.69 -13.85 4.24
N PRO A 88 4.96 -14.62 3.41
CA PRO A 88 5.47 -15.84 2.80
C PRO A 88 6.31 -15.54 1.54
N TRP A 89 6.93 -16.58 0.98
CA TRP A 89 7.89 -16.49 -0.11
C TRP A 89 7.31 -16.69 -1.51
N ASN A 90 6.02 -16.99 -1.68
CA ASN A 90 5.43 -17.36 -2.97
C ASN A 90 5.14 -16.17 -3.90
N PHE A 91 4.88 -14.98 -3.34
CA PHE A 91 4.85 -13.71 -4.08
C PHE A 91 5.54 -12.61 -3.25
N PRO A 92 6.88 -12.66 -3.09
CA PRO A 92 7.59 -11.84 -2.10
C PRO A 92 7.27 -10.34 -2.17
N LEU A 93 7.48 -9.69 -3.32
CA LEU A 93 7.24 -8.25 -3.46
C LEU A 93 5.75 -7.89 -3.36
N LEU A 94 4.87 -8.73 -3.92
CA LEU A 94 3.42 -8.51 -3.86
C LEU A 94 2.87 -8.62 -2.45
N MET A 95 3.29 -9.65 -1.70
CA MET A 95 2.88 -9.83 -0.30
C MET A 95 3.45 -8.74 0.59
N ALA A 96 4.66 -8.25 0.31
CA ALA A 96 5.21 -7.07 0.98
C ALA A 96 4.35 -5.82 0.71
N ALA A 97 3.97 -5.58 -0.55
CA ALA A 97 3.10 -4.45 -0.91
C ALA A 97 1.74 -4.52 -0.21
N TRP A 98 1.12 -5.71 -0.16
CA TRP A 98 -0.15 -5.96 0.54
C TRP A 98 -0.13 -5.64 2.03
N LYS A 99 1.05 -5.65 2.63
CA LYS A 99 1.25 -5.33 4.04
C LYS A 99 1.62 -3.87 4.23
N ILE A 100 2.61 -3.38 3.50
CA ILE A 100 3.23 -2.07 3.72
C ILE A 100 2.30 -0.94 3.26
N ALA A 101 1.68 -1.07 2.07
CA ALA A 101 0.85 0.00 1.52
C ALA A 101 -0.33 0.40 2.44
N PRO A 102 -1.19 -0.52 2.92
CA PRO A 102 -2.26 -0.17 3.86
C PRO A 102 -1.74 0.36 5.19
N ALA A 103 -0.63 -0.17 5.70
CA ALA A 103 -0.06 0.29 6.98
C ALA A 103 0.46 1.73 6.90
N LEU A 104 1.01 2.15 5.75
CA LEU A 104 1.42 3.54 5.50
C LEU A 104 0.24 4.46 5.17
N ALA A 105 -0.87 3.89 4.70
CA ALA A 105 -2.09 4.60 4.33
C ALA A 105 -3.05 4.85 5.52
N ALA A 106 -2.83 4.20 6.66
CA ALA A 106 -3.54 4.47 7.91
C ALA A 106 -3.33 5.92 8.41
#